data_AF-A0A7S3PW22-F1
#
_entry.id   AF-A0A7S3PW22-F1
#
_cell.length_a   1.000
_cell.length_b   1.000
_cell.length_c   1.000
_cell.angle_alpha   90.00
_cell.angle_beta   90.00
_cell.angle_gamma   90.00
#
_symmetry.space_group_name_H-M   'P 1'
#
loop_
_entity.id
_entity.type
_entity.pdbx_description
1 polymer ?
#
loop_
_entity_poly.entity_id
_entity_poly.type
_entity_poly.pdbx_seq_one_letter_code
_entity_poly.pdbx_strand_id
1 'polypeptide(L)'
;MPVAVGESVCFGKFDGEEVKYNDVIHTLIRDADVLVKFPSSDAKTLENAAVVWDNVLVRVQEEKMEATGGLLIAATTKKATISSVGEVLKVGPGRLAFNGVLMEMDVEVGDYVKFRDYAAQDVEIEGEKYAVLKMSDLLAKF
;
A
#
# COMPACT_ATOMS: atom_id res chain seq x y z
N MET A 1 19.20 -0.60 -4.78
CA MET A 1 18.24 0.52 -4.93
C MET A 1 16.99 -0.05 -5.55
N PRO A 2 15.82 0.12 -4.91
CA PRO A 2 14.54 -0.42 -5.36
C PRO A 2 14.08 0.15 -6.72
N VAL A 3 14.58 1.32 -7.13
CA VAL A 3 14.12 2.07 -8.30
C VAL A 3 15.24 2.31 -9.32
N ALA A 4 14.89 2.25 -10.61
CA ALA A 4 15.78 2.52 -11.74
C ALA A 4 15.32 3.76 -12.54
N VAL A 5 16.25 4.39 -13.26
CA VAL A 5 15.97 5.56 -14.09
C VAL A 5 14.95 5.20 -15.18
N GLY A 6 13.84 5.93 -15.24
CA GLY A 6 12.74 5.70 -16.18
C GLY A 6 11.53 4.96 -15.58
N GLU A 7 11.68 4.34 -14.41
CA GLU A 7 10.57 3.75 -13.67
C GLU A 7 9.69 4.83 -13.03
N SER A 8 8.39 4.59 -12.96
CA SER A 8 7.45 5.40 -12.19
C SER A 8 7.25 4.82 -10.81
N VAL A 9 7.07 5.67 -9.81
CA VAL A 9 6.91 5.26 -8.41
C VAL A 9 5.67 5.87 -7.79
N CYS A 10 5.02 5.09 -6.94
CA CYS A 10 4.01 5.54 -6.01
C CYS A 10 4.64 5.65 -4.63
N PHE A 11 4.37 6.77 -3.97
CA PHE A 11 4.81 7.12 -2.63
C PHE A 11 3.64 7.79 -1.91
N GLY A 12 3.70 7.85 -0.58
CA GLY A 12 2.62 8.45 0.21
C GLY A 12 2.40 9.91 -0.16
N LYS A 13 1.15 10.38 -0.08
CA LYS A 13 0.78 11.76 -0.42
C LYS A 13 1.54 12.83 0.38
N PHE A 14 2.05 12.46 1.55
CA PHE A 14 2.78 13.34 2.45
C PHE A 14 4.29 13.07 2.45
N ASP A 15 4.74 12.12 1.64
CA ASP A 15 6.14 11.76 1.54
C ASP A 15 6.80 12.55 0.43
N GLY A 16 7.96 13.11 0.74
CA GLY A 16 8.80 13.87 -0.18
C GLY A 16 8.84 15.37 0.09
N GLU A 17 9.91 15.98 -0.41
CA GLU A 17 10.21 17.40 -0.25
C GLU A 17 10.30 18.05 -1.63
N GLU A 18 9.55 19.13 -1.83
CA GLU A 18 9.61 19.89 -3.08
C GLU A 18 10.88 20.72 -3.13
N VAL A 19 11.70 20.47 -4.16
CA VAL A 19 12.93 21.20 -4.42
C VAL A 19 12.86 21.79 -5.82
N LYS A 20 12.95 23.11 -5.90
CA LYS A 20 13.07 23.82 -7.17
C LYS A 20 14.53 23.80 -7.61
N TYR A 21 14.81 23.18 -8.76
CA TYR A 21 16.12 23.16 -9.37
C TYR A 21 15.98 23.52 -10.86
N ASN A 22 16.76 24.51 -11.33
CA ASN A 22 16.71 25.00 -12.72
C ASN A 22 15.29 25.35 -13.22
N ASP A 23 14.50 26.03 -12.39
CA ASP A 23 13.11 26.39 -12.67
C ASP A 23 12.12 25.23 -12.85
N VAL A 24 12.57 23.99 -12.63
CA VAL A 24 11.75 22.80 -12.57
C VAL A 24 11.50 22.43 -11.11
N ILE A 25 10.26 22.12 -10.78
CA ILE A 25 9.89 21.58 -9.47
C ILE A 25 10.17 20.09 -9.50
N HIS A 26 11.07 19.65 -8.64
CA HIS A 26 11.36 18.24 -8.41
C HIS A 26 10.83 17.84 -7.03
N THR A 27 10.39 16.60 -6.88
CA THR A 27 10.04 16.04 -5.57
C THR A 27 11.16 15.09 -5.17
N LEU A 28 11.89 15.40 -4.10
CA LEU A 28 12.85 14.50 -3.49
C LEU A 28 12.10 13.52 -2.59
N ILE A 29 12.20 12.23 -2.87
CA ILE A 29 11.55 11.17 -2.08
C ILE A 29 12.64 10.25 -1.56
N ARG A 30 12.52 9.82 -0.31
CA ARG A 30 13.45 8.85 0.26
C ARG A 30 13.17 7.47 -0.30
N ASP A 31 14.23 6.69 -0.43
CA ASP A 31 14.16 5.31 -0.91
C ASP A 31 13.18 4.42 -0.12
N ALA A 32 13.08 4.67 1.19
CA ALA A 32 12.21 3.94 2.11
C ALA A 32 10.73 4.37 2.05
N ASP A 33 10.43 5.49 1.40
CA ASP A 33 9.06 6.02 1.26
C ASP A 33 8.45 5.62 -0.11
N VAL A 34 9.22 4.91 -0.95
CA VAL A 34 8.71 4.28 -2.18
C VAL A 34 7.87 3.06 -1.79
N LEU A 35 6.62 3.04 -2.24
CA LEU A 35 5.66 1.97 -1.92
C LEU A 35 5.58 0.95 -3.04
N VAL A 36 5.35 1.43 -4.26
CA VAL A 36 5.15 0.61 -5.47
C VAL A 36 5.93 1.26 -6.61
N LYS A 37 6.53 0.44 -7.46
CA LYS A 37 7.14 0.88 -8.70
C LYS A 37 6.47 0.26 -9.91
N PHE A 38 6.56 0.97 -11.03
CA PHE A 38 6.04 0.61 -12.32
C PHE A 38 7.13 0.82 -13.37
N PRO A 39 7.19 -0.02 -14.41
CA PRO A 39 8.20 0.11 -15.47
C PRO A 39 8.04 1.42 -16.26
N SER A 40 6.83 1.96 -16.37
CA SER A 40 6.56 3.24 -17.03
C SER A 40 5.30 3.91 -16.50
N SER A 41 5.16 5.22 -16.76
CA SER A 41 3.98 6.01 -16.39
C SER A 41 2.68 5.50 -17.03
N ASP A 42 2.78 4.97 -18.25
CA ASP A 42 1.64 4.45 -19.02
C ASP A 42 1.29 3.00 -18.65
N ALA A 43 2.18 2.31 -17.92
CA ALA A 43 2.02 0.92 -17.50
C ALA A 43 1.67 0.79 -16.01
N LYS A 44 0.82 1.70 -15.49
CA LYS A 44 0.27 1.61 -14.13
C LYS A 44 -0.82 0.54 -14.05
N THR A 45 -0.44 -0.73 -14.23
CA THR A 45 -1.33 -1.88 -14.10
C THR A 45 -0.98 -2.72 -12.88
N LEU A 46 -1.95 -3.45 -12.33
CA LEU A 46 -1.69 -4.33 -11.17
C LEU A 46 -0.62 -5.37 -11.50
N GLU A 47 -0.58 -5.87 -12.72
CA GLU A 47 0.43 -6.83 -13.19
C GLU A 47 1.85 -6.27 -13.15
N ASN A 48 2.01 -5.01 -13.55
CA ASN A 48 3.30 -4.31 -13.60
C ASN A 48 3.67 -3.62 -12.28
N ALA A 49 2.75 -3.56 -11.32
CA ALA A 49 3.01 -3.07 -9.98
C ALA A 49 4.05 -3.98 -9.30
N ALA A 50 5.23 -3.46 -9.01
CA ALA A 50 6.20 -4.14 -8.16
C ALA A 50 6.23 -3.46 -6.81
N VAL A 51 5.84 -4.18 -5.77
CA VAL A 51 5.92 -3.71 -4.39
C VAL A 51 7.37 -3.78 -3.95
N VAL A 52 7.86 -2.75 -3.27
CA VAL A 52 9.27 -2.66 -2.85
C VAL A 52 9.37 -2.79 -1.33
N TRP A 53 10.55 -3.13 -0.83
CA TRP A 53 10.82 -3.31 0.61
C TRP A 53 9.94 -4.39 1.26
N ASP A 54 9.61 -4.21 2.53
CA ASP A 54 8.67 -5.00 3.32
C ASP A 54 7.23 -4.48 3.21
N ASN A 55 6.90 -3.85 2.09
CA ASN A 55 5.53 -3.41 1.83
C ASN A 55 4.69 -4.57 1.25
N VAL A 56 3.37 -4.45 1.42
CA VAL A 56 2.35 -5.39 0.98
C VAL A 56 1.22 -4.60 0.35
N LEU A 57 0.87 -4.94 -0.88
CA LEU A 57 -0.29 -4.40 -1.57
C LEU A 57 -1.49 -5.29 -1.30
N VAL A 58 -2.52 -4.73 -0.70
CA VAL A 58 -3.76 -5.42 -0.39
C VAL A 58 -4.96 -4.76 -1.07
N ARG A 59 -5.94 -5.58 -1.41
CA ARG A 59 -7.28 -5.13 -1.77
C ARG A 59 -8.13 -5.08 -0.51
N VAL A 60 -8.51 -3.87 -0.11
CA VAL A 60 -9.40 -3.67 1.04
C VAL A 60 -10.79 -4.19 0.67
N GLN A 61 -11.36 -5.10 1.48
CA GLN A 61 -12.74 -5.52 1.29
C GLN A 61 -13.67 -4.46 1.89
N GLU A 62 -14.61 -3.97 1.09
CA GLU A 62 -15.73 -3.19 1.63
C GLU A 62 -16.70 -4.16 2.32
N GLU A 63 -16.70 -4.19 3.65
CA GLU A 63 -17.77 -4.84 4.40
C GLU A 63 -19.09 -4.09 4.13
N LYS A 64 -19.93 -4.67 3.27
CA LYS A 64 -21.33 -4.29 3.19
C LYS A 64 -21.97 -4.65 4.52
N MET A 65 -22.19 -3.63 5.35
CA MET A 65 -22.94 -3.74 6.59
C MET A 65 -24.42 -4.00 6.25
N GLU A 66 -24.78 -5.23 5.87
CA GLU A 66 -26.17 -5.66 5.80
C GLU A 66 -26.69 -5.78 7.23
N ALA A 67 -27.46 -4.78 7.66
CA ALA A 67 -28.09 -4.77 8.97
C ALA A 67 -29.24 -5.80 9.01
N THR A 68 -28.95 -7.03 9.42
CA THR A 68 -29.95 -8.05 9.72
C THR A 68 -30.67 -7.69 11.03
N GLY A 69 -31.62 -6.76 10.97
CA GLY A 69 -32.55 -6.50 12.07
C GLY A 69 -32.84 -5.03 12.35
N GLY A 70 -33.72 -4.42 11.54
CA GLY A 70 -34.81 -3.50 11.94
C GLY A 70 -34.56 -2.22 12.75
N LEU A 71 -33.40 -2.00 13.37
CA LEU A 71 -33.13 -0.83 14.21
C LEU A 71 -32.03 0.03 13.59
N LEU A 72 -32.46 0.95 12.72
CA LEU A 72 -31.64 2.06 12.24
C LEU A 72 -31.36 3.00 13.42
N ILE A 73 -30.23 2.77 14.10
CA ILE A 73 -29.65 3.80 14.97
C ILE A 73 -29.27 4.99 14.10
N ALA A 74 -29.73 6.17 14.51
CA ALA A 74 -29.56 7.46 13.86
C ALA A 74 -28.13 7.64 13.34
N ALA A 75 -28.01 8.28 12.18
CA ALA A 75 -26.77 8.54 11.46
C ALA A 75 -25.78 9.40 12.27
N THR A 76 -25.09 8.79 13.22
CA THR A 76 -23.93 9.35 13.90
C THR A 76 -22.72 8.51 13.53
N THR A 77 -22.07 8.93 12.43
CA THR A 77 -20.68 8.60 12.14
C THR A 77 -20.37 7.10 12.12
N LYS A 78 -21.10 6.35 11.29
CA LYS A 78 -20.52 5.15 10.63
C LYS A 78 -19.44 5.61 9.64
N LYS A 79 -18.46 6.39 10.08
CA LYS A 79 -17.18 6.46 9.40
C LYS A 79 -16.68 5.05 9.55
N ALA A 80 -16.88 4.28 8.49
CA ALA A 80 -16.60 2.87 8.38
C ALA A 80 -15.47 2.52 9.32
N THR A 81 -15.71 1.57 10.22
CA THR A 81 -14.70 0.54 10.47
C THR A 81 -14.34 0.03 9.09
N ILE A 82 -13.40 0.72 8.42
CA ILE A 82 -12.78 0.30 7.17
C ILE A 82 -12.37 -1.10 7.55
N SER A 83 -12.95 -2.11 6.90
CA SER A 83 -12.59 -3.48 7.24
C SER A 83 -11.07 -3.51 7.19
N SER A 84 -10.43 -3.63 8.35
CA SER A 84 -8.98 -3.62 8.44
C SER A 84 -8.46 -4.96 7.92
N VAL A 85 -9.25 -5.67 7.12
CA VAL A 85 -9.00 -6.95 6.49
C VAL A 85 -8.95 -6.71 4.98
N GLY A 86 -7.92 -7.22 4.35
CA GLY A 86 -7.75 -7.16 2.91
C GLY A 86 -7.10 -8.43 2.39
N GLU A 87 -7.27 -8.66 1.09
CA GLU A 87 -6.61 -9.74 0.37
C GLU A 87 -5.25 -9.26 -0.14
N VAL A 88 -4.19 -10.01 0.11
CA VAL A 88 -2.85 -9.71 -0.37
C VAL A 88 -2.78 -9.99 -1.86
N LEU A 89 -2.51 -8.94 -2.65
CA LEU A 89 -2.34 -9.06 -4.10
C LEU A 89 -0.87 -9.17 -4.48
N LYS A 90 -0.01 -8.42 -3.79
CA LYS A 90 1.44 -8.44 -4.03
C LYS A 90 2.22 -8.20 -2.75
N VAL A 91 3.35 -8.87 -2.65
CA VAL A 91 4.31 -8.73 -1.56
C VAL A 91 5.60 -8.16 -2.11
N GLY A 92 6.24 -7.30 -1.32
CA GLY A 92 7.59 -6.85 -1.61
C GLY A 92 8.62 -7.96 -1.39
N PRO A 93 9.87 -7.74 -1.80
CA PRO A 93 10.93 -8.73 -1.62
C PRO A 93 11.21 -9.04 -0.15
N GLY A 94 10.91 -8.10 0.77
CA GLY A 94 11.22 -8.22 2.19
C GLY A 94 12.18 -7.16 2.70
N ARG A 95 12.46 -7.19 4.00
CA ARG A 95 13.35 -6.21 4.64
C ARG A 95 14.80 -6.68 4.57
N LEU A 96 15.70 -5.83 4.06
CA LEU A 96 17.13 -6.10 4.12
C LEU A 96 17.63 -5.91 5.56
N ALA A 97 18.15 -6.98 6.16
CA ALA A 97 18.81 -6.90 7.45
C ALA A 97 20.22 -6.29 7.34
N PHE A 98 20.75 -5.80 8.46
CA PHE A 98 22.08 -5.16 8.53
C PHE A 98 23.24 -6.06 8.07
N ASN A 99 23.04 -7.38 8.12
CA ASN A 99 24.00 -8.38 7.67
C ASN A 99 23.91 -8.68 6.15
N GLY A 100 23.07 -7.95 5.42
CA GLY A 100 22.84 -8.17 3.99
C GLY A 100 21.92 -9.36 3.67
N VAL A 101 21.37 -10.03 4.69
CA VAL A 101 20.37 -11.09 4.50
C VAL A 101 19.01 -10.45 4.31
N LEU A 102 18.26 -10.94 3.34
CA LEU A 102 16.89 -10.51 3.11
C LEU A 102 15.97 -11.28 4.06
N MET A 103 15.22 -10.57 4.91
CA MET A 103 14.18 -11.17 5.72
C MET A 103 12.96 -11.41 4.83
N GLU A 104 12.58 -12.68 4.72
CA GLU A 104 11.40 -13.11 3.99
C GLU A 104 10.12 -12.51 4.62
N MET A 105 9.10 -12.37 3.79
CA MET A 105 7.79 -11.90 4.22
C MET A 105 7.02 -13.07 4.84
N ASP A 106 6.32 -12.85 5.95
CA ASP A 106 5.44 -13.85 6.60
C ASP A 106 4.08 -13.99 5.87
N VAL A 107 3.90 -13.25 4.78
CA VAL A 107 2.67 -13.19 4.00
C VAL A 107 2.94 -13.49 2.54
N GLU A 108 1.97 -14.11 1.90
CA GLU A 108 2.01 -14.57 0.52
C GLU A 108 0.83 -13.98 -0.26
N VAL A 109 0.92 -14.03 -1.58
CA VAL A 109 -0.17 -13.58 -2.46
C VAL A 109 -1.38 -14.49 -2.31
N GLY A 110 -2.56 -13.89 -2.09
CA GLY A 110 -3.82 -14.57 -1.84
C GLY A 110 -4.20 -14.71 -0.37
N ASP A 111 -3.31 -14.35 0.56
CA ASP A 111 -3.62 -14.38 1.99
C ASP A 111 -4.61 -13.29 2.39
N TYR A 112 -5.46 -13.59 3.37
CA TYR A 112 -6.28 -12.58 4.02
C TYR A 112 -5.57 -12.06 5.27
N VAL A 113 -5.29 -10.76 5.30
CA VAL A 113 -4.55 -10.14 6.39
C VAL A 113 -5.37 -9.06 7.07
N LYS A 114 -5.29 -9.03 8.40
CA LYS A 114 -5.78 -7.92 9.22
C LYS A 114 -4.64 -6.97 9.51
N PHE A 115 -4.86 -5.67 9.38
CA PHE A 115 -3.88 -4.60 9.61
C PHE A 115 -4.42 -3.51 10.54
N ARG A 116 -3.54 -2.64 11.03
CA ARG A 116 -3.92 -1.53 11.91
C ARG A 116 -4.70 -0.46 11.13
N ASP A 117 -5.74 0.07 11.77
CA ASP A 117 -6.48 1.21 11.24
C ASP A 117 -5.53 2.40 11.00
N TYR A 118 -5.70 3.08 9.87
CA TYR A 118 -4.88 4.24 9.45
C TYR A 118 -3.41 3.96 9.11
N ALA A 119 -2.94 2.70 9.20
CA ALA A 119 -1.60 2.36 8.74
C ALA A 119 -1.52 2.17 7.21
N ALA A 120 -2.66 1.94 6.56
CA ALA A 120 -2.77 1.79 5.12
C ALA A 120 -2.53 3.11 4.38
N GLN A 121 -1.71 3.06 3.34
CA GLN A 121 -1.58 4.11 2.33
C GLN A 121 -2.46 3.75 1.13
N ASP A 122 -3.45 4.57 0.83
CA ASP A 122 -4.32 4.36 -0.33
C ASP A 122 -3.55 4.65 -1.62
N VAL A 123 -3.53 3.68 -2.53
CA VAL A 123 -2.93 3.78 -3.86
C VAL A 123 -3.98 3.42 -4.90
N GLU A 124 -4.13 4.27 -5.91
CA GLU A 124 -5.04 4.02 -7.03
C GLU A 124 -4.25 3.46 -8.22
N ILE A 125 -4.66 2.29 -8.71
CA ILE A 125 -4.07 1.60 -9.86
C ILE A 125 -5.21 1.24 -10.80
N GLU A 126 -5.16 1.66 -12.07
CA GLU A 126 -6.22 1.41 -13.07
C GLU A 126 -7.63 1.89 -12.66
N GLY A 127 -7.74 2.88 -11.77
CA GLY A 127 -9.03 3.36 -11.25
C GLY A 127 -9.61 2.50 -10.13
N GLU A 128 -8.92 1.43 -9.72
CA GLU A 128 -9.22 0.66 -8.52
C GLU A 128 -8.38 1.16 -7.34
N LYS A 129 -9.01 1.20 -6.15
CA LYS A 129 -8.35 1.60 -4.91
C LYS A 129 -7.76 0.38 -4.23
N TYR A 130 -6.48 0.46 -3.94
CA TYR A 130 -5.72 -0.51 -3.18
C TYR A 130 -5.13 0.16 -1.95
N ALA A 131 -4.72 -0.65 -0.98
CA ALA A 131 -3.99 -0.20 0.18
C ALA A 131 -2.59 -0.81 0.15
N VAL A 132 -1.56 0.00 0.41
CA VAL A 132 -0.21 -0.47 0.67
C VAL A 132 0.07 -0.34 2.16
N LEU A 133 0.60 -1.40 2.74
CA LEU A 133 0.89 -1.53 4.16
C LEU A 133 2.30 -2.04 4.34
N LYS A 134 2.94 -1.70 5.47
CA LYS A 134 4.17 -2.37 5.87
C LYS A 134 3.83 -3.70 6.54
N MET A 135 4.68 -4.69 6.37
CA MET A 135 4.58 -5.98 7.04
C MET A 135 4.45 -5.84 8.56
N SER A 136 5.12 -4.84 9.16
CA SER A 136 5.07 -4.56 10.60
C SER A 136 3.70 -4.07 11.10
N ASP A 137 2.83 -3.58 10.21
CA ASP A 137 1.49 -3.09 10.55
C ASP A 137 0.40 -4.16 10.38
N LEU A 138 0.77 -5.36 9.93
CA LEU A 138 -0.10 -6.53 9.89
C LEU A 138 -0.26 -7.11 11.31
N LEU A 139 -1.51 -7.33 11.70
CA LEU A 139 -1.92 -7.84 13.00
C LEU A 139 -2.19 -9.34 13.00
N ALA A 140 -2.75 -9.87 11.90
CA ALA A 140 -3.06 -11.29 11.75
C ALA A 140 -3.12 -11.70 10.28
N LYS A 141 -2.85 -12.98 10.00
CA LYS A 141 -3.08 -13.66 8.72
C LYS A 141 -4.13 -14.76 8.94
N PHE A 142 -5.04 -14.95 7.99
CA PHE A 142 -6.12 -15.94 8.00
C PHE A 142 -5.94 -16.97 6.89
#